data_AF-A0A6M0BLU8-F1
#
_entry.id   AF-A0A6M0BLU8-F1
#
_cell.length_a   1.000
_cell.length_b   1.000
_cell.length_c   1.000
_cell.angle_alpha   90.00
_cell.angle_beta   90.00
_cell.angle_gamma   90.00
#
_symmetry.space_group_name_H-M   'P 1'
#
loop_
_entity.id
_entity.type
_entity.pdbx_description
1 polymer ?
#
loop_
_entity_poly.entity_id
_entity_poly.type
_entity_poly.pdbx_seq_one_letter_code
_entity_poly.pdbx_strand_id
1 'polypeptide(L)'
;MVQTSPISKTITTLADLEQKFKLSPTDNDLFFPEWQQDLPKLTAEEKEKLDQIQGRFLRHRKRSSLTEGVINQLLIGPLLALAGLYDEPFYLTTEASVE
;
A
#
# COMPACT_ATOMS: atom_id res chain seq x y z
N MET A 1 12.20 27.96 22.99
CA MET A 1 11.02 27.13 23.32
C MET A 1 10.72 26.26 22.10
N VAL A 2 10.85 24.94 22.20
CA VAL A 2 10.47 24.01 21.12
C VAL A 2 8.96 23.79 21.23
N GLN A 3 8.19 24.24 20.24
CA GLN A 3 6.76 23.95 20.19
C GLN A 3 6.55 22.52 19.67
N THR A 4 5.99 21.65 20.51
CA THR A 4 5.59 20.29 20.14
C THR A 4 4.20 20.31 19.53
N SER A 5 4.09 20.23 18.21
CA SER A 5 2.83 20.02 17.51
C SER A 5 2.63 18.54 17.17
N PRO A 6 1.42 17.99 17.28
CA PRO A 6 1.15 16.61 16.86
C PRO A 6 1.42 16.44 15.36
N ILE A 7 2.07 15.33 15.00
CA ILE A 7 2.47 14.98 13.63
C ILE A 7 1.26 15.06 12.68
N SER A 8 0.11 14.55 13.11
CA SER A 8 -1.14 14.55 12.32
C SER A 8 -1.70 15.92 11.97
N LYS A 9 -1.29 16.99 12.68
CA LYS A 9 -1.67 18.38 12.37
C LYS A 9 -0.61 19.12 11.56
N THR A 10 0.62 18.61 11.54
CA THR A 10 1.78 19.28 10.95
C THR A 10 2.14 18.71 9.59
N ILE A 11 1.92 17.40 9.40
CA ILE A 11 2.17 16.66 8.17
C ILE A 11 0.86 15.96 7.77
N THR A 12 0.27 16.41 6.67
CA THR A 12 -1.03 15.91 6.19
C THR A 12 -0.88 14.96 5.00
N THR A 13 0.25 15.00 4.29
CA THR A 13 0.54 14.14 3.14
C THR A 13 2.01 13.75 3.10
N LEU A 14 2.34 12.67 2.38
CA LEU A 14 3.73 12.29 2.14
C LEU A 14 4.49 13.36 1.35
N ALA A 15 3.83 14.04 0.42
CA ALA A 15 4.45 15.14 -0.33
C ALA A 15 4.88 16.30 0.60
N ASP A 16 4.05 16.64 1.59
CA ASP A 16 4.38 17.65 2.62
C ASP A 16 5.58 17.21 3.48
N LEU A 17 5.65 15.93 3.81
CA LEU A 17 6.79 15.34 4.52
C LEU A 17 8.09 15.41 3.69
N GLU A 18 8.04 14.99 2.42
CA GLU A 18 9.18 15.04 1.49
C GLU A 18 9.71 16.48 1.36
N GLN A 19 8.82 17.47 1.20
CA GLN A 19 9.20 18.87 1.06
C GLN A 19 9.78 19.49 2.34
N LYS A 20 9.16 19.25 3.50
CA LYS A 20 9.58 19.86 4.77
C LYS A 20 10.88 19.27 5.31
N PHE A 21 11.05 17.97 5.17
CA PHE A 21 12.17 17.24 5.77
C PHE A 21 13.24 16.82 4.75
N LYS A 22 13.05 17.18 3.47
CA LYS A 22 13.95 16.79 2.36
C LYS A 22 14.19 15.28 2.32
N LEU A 23 13.12 14.53 2.59
CA LEU A 23 13.14 13.07 2.56
C LEU A 23 12.85 12.59 1.14
N SER A 24 13.38 11.42 0.81
CA SER A 24 13.08 10.73 -0.44
C SER A 24 12.76 9.27 -0.13
N PRO A 25 11.79 8.66 -0.82
CA PRO A 25 11.54 7.23 -0.69
C PRO A 25 12.79 6.46 -1.10
N THR A 26 13.05 5.35 -0.40
CA THR A 26 14.14 4.44 -0.74
C THR A 26 13.64 3.41 -1.75
N ASP A 27 14.33 3.29 -2.88
CA ASP A 27 14.13 2.22 -3.87
C ASP A 27 15.07 1.01 -3.60
N ASN A 28 15.71 0.98 -2.44
CA ASN A 28 16.59 -0.12 -2.07
C ASN A 28 15.77 -1.35 -1.64
N ASP A 29 15.70 -2.36 -2.51
CA ASP A 29 15.08 -3.66 -2.21
C ASP A 29 15.69 -4.35 -0.98
N LEU A 30 16.95 -4.08 -0.65
CA LEU A 30 17.65 -4.68 0.50
C LEU A 30 17.47 -3.89 1.79
N PHE A 31 16.55 -2.91 1.83
CA PHE A 31 16.31 -2.12 3.03
C PHE A 31 15.61 -2.93 4.14
N PHE A 32 14.74 -3.87 3.75
CA PHE A 32 14.09 -4.83 4.66
C PHE A 32 14.27 -6.27 4.14
N PRO A 33 15.49 -6.82 4.21
CA PRO A 33 15.78 -8.15 3.67
C PRO A 33 14.98 -9.25 4.37
N GLU A 34 14.53 -9.02 5.61
CA GLU A 34 13.71 -9.97 6.36
C GLU A 34 12.36 -10.28 5.68
N TRP A 35 11.81 -9.36 4.89
CA TRP A 35 10.55 -9.56 4.18
C TRP A 35 10.71 -10.30 2.86
N GLN A 36 11.95 -10.50 2.41
CA GLN A 36 12.27 -11.15 1.14
C GLN A 36 12.82 -12.58 1.33
N GLN A 37 13.02 -13.02 2.57
CA GLN A 37 13.52 -14.35 2.89
C GLN A 37 12.39 -15.39 2.82
N ASP A 38 12.72 -16.59 2.35
CA ASP A 38 11.82 -17.76 2.28
C ASP A 38 10.49 -17.54 1.53
N LEU A 39 10.44 -16.59 0.59
CA LEU A 39 9.27 -16.38 -0.27
C LEU A 39 9.29 -17.24 -1.54
N PRO A 40 8.12 -17.68 -2.03
CA PRO A 40 8.02 -18.35 -3.32
C PRO A 40 8.44 -17.42 -4.44
N LYS A 41 9.05 -17.98 -5.49
CA LYS A 41 9.44 -17.21 -6.68
C LYS A 41 8.20 -16.83 -7.47
N LEU A 42 8.04 -15.53 -7.72
CA LEU A 42 7.02 -15.00 -8.62
C LEU A 42 7.48 -15.09 -10.08
N THR A 43 6.54 -15.38 -10.97
CA THR A 43 6.72 -15.31 -12.42
C THR A 43 6.86 -13.87 -12.91
N ALA A 44 7.32 -13.68 -14.14
CA ALA A 44 7.45 -12.35 -14.74
C ALA A 44 6.09 -11.65 -14.86
N GLU A 45 5.04 -12.39 -15.22
CA GLU A 45 3.68 -11.85 -15.37
C GLU A 45 3.09 -11.41 -14.02
N GLU A 46 3.31 -12.18 -12.95
CA GLU A 46 2.88 -11.79 -11.60
C GLU A 46 3.60 -10.53 -11.12
N LYS A 47 4.91 -10.44 -11.36
CA LYS A 47 5.69 -9.24 -11.01
C LYS A 47 5.17 -8.02 -11.75
N GLU A 48 4.96 -8.11 -13.06
CA GLU A 48 4.44 -6.98 -13.84
C GLU A 48 3.07 -6.52 -13.33
N LYS A 49 2.18 -7.45 -12.98
CA LYS A 49 0.88 -7.10 -12.39
C LYS A 49 1.03 -6.44 -11.02
N LEU A 50 1.94 -6.93 -10.17
CA LEU A 50 2.23 -6.32 -8.87
C LEU A 50 2.84 -4.92 -9.01
N ASP A 51 3.76 -4.71 -9.94
CA ASP A 51 4.33 -3.41 -10.26
C ASP A 51 3.26 -2.40 -10.71
N GLN A 52 2.29 -2.85 -11.53
CA GLN A 52 1.16 -2.01 -11.93
C GLN A 52 0.26 -1.61 -10.74
N ILE A 53 -0.04 -2.56 -9.84
CA ILE A 53 -0.84 -2.30 -8.64
C ILE A 53 -0.10 -1.31 -7.72
N GLN A 54 1.20 -1.55 -7.49
CA GLN A 54 2.05 -0.69 -6.67
C GLN A 54 2.13 0.73 -7.25
N GLY A 55 2.39 0.86 -8.55
CA GLY A 55 2.46 2.15 -9.24
C GLY A 55 1.16 2.95 -9.14
N ARG A 56 0.01 2.28 -9.30
CA ARG A 56 -1.31 2.89 -9.10
C ARG A 56 -1.45 3.40 -7.66
N PHE A 57 -1.17 2.57 -6.68
CA PHE A 57 -1.24 2.95 -5.27
C PHE A 57 -0.35 4.15 -4.93
N LEU A 58 0.94 4.12 -5.31
CA LEU A 58 1.89 5.18 -5.02
C LEU A 58 1.47 6.52 -5.64
N ARG A 59 0.95 6.49 -6.87
CA ARG A 59 0.46 7.69 -7.56
C ARG A 59 -0.65 8.38 -6.77
N HIS A 60 -1.61 7.63 -6.23
CA HIS A 60 -2.72 8.20 -5.48
C HIS A 60 -2.30 8.60 -4.05
N ARG A 61 -1.45 7.80 -3.39
CA ARG A 61 -0.99 8.07 -2.03
C ARG A 61 -0.15 9.34 -1.91
N LYS A 62 0.57 9.73 -2.97
CA LYS A 62 1.32 11.00 -2.99
C LYS A 62 0.42 12.24 -2.99
N ARG A 63 -0.81 12.15 -3.50
CA ARG A 63 -1.66 13.33 -3.78
C ARG A 63 -2.74 13.59 -2.74
N SER A 64 -3.21 12.57 -2.02
CA SER A 64 -4.25 12.73 -1.01
C SER A 64 -4.26 11.56 -0.02
N SER A 65 -4.91 11.75 1.14
CA SER A 65 -5.29 10.63 1.99
C SER A 65 -6.20 9.69 1.19
N LEU A 66 -5.82 8.41 1.16
CA LEU A 66 -6.63 7.36 0.55
C LEU A 66 -7.71 6.95 1.55
N THR A 67 -8.96 6.98 1.13
CA THR A 67 -10.05 6.37 1.91
C THR A 67 -9.95 4.85 1.82
N GLU A 68 -10.48 4.17 2.83
CA GLU A 68 -10.50 2.71 2.89
C GLU A 68 -11.09 2.07 1.63
N GLY A 69 -12.23 2.58 1.14
CA GLY A 69 -12.85 2.08 -0.09
C GLY A 69 -11.95 2.19 -1.32
N VAL A 70 -11.14 3.24 -1.43
CA VAL A 70 -10.17 3.39 -2.53
C VAL A 70 -9.02 2.39 -2.37
N ILE A 71 -8.55 2.16 -1.14
CA ILE A 71 -7.52 1.12 -0.87
C ILE A 71 -8.06 -0.26 -1.23
N ASN A 72 -9.30 -0.57 -0.85
CA ASN A 72 -9.94 -1.83 -1.16
C ASN A 72 -10.04 -2.06 -2.67
N GLN A 73 -10.43 -1.05 -3.43
CA GLN A 73 -10.55 -1.18 -4.88
C GLN A 73 -9.20 -1.18 -5.62
N LEU A 74 -8.23 -0.38 -5.16
CA LEU A 74 -6.97 -0.15 -5.88
C LEU A 74 -5.89 -1.18 -5.55
N LEU A 75 -5.92 -1.73 -4.33
CA LEU A 75 -4.87 -2.60 -3.80
C LEU A 75 -5.43 -3.96 -3.41
N ILE A 76 -6.38 -4.00 -2.48
CA ILE A 76 -6.84 -5.25 -1.88
C ILE A 76 -7.54 -6.13 -2.91
N GLY A 77 -8.49 -5.59 -3.66
CA GLY A 77 -9.24 -6.35 -4.66
C GLY A 77 -8.34 -6.98 -5.73
N PRO A 78 -7.45 -6.20 -6.39
CA PRO A 78 -6.48 -6.75 -7.33
C PRO A 78 -5.57 -7.83 -6.73
N LEU A 79 -5.13 -7.67 -5.47
CA LEU A 79 -4.30 -8.67 -4.81
C LEU A 79 -5.07 -9.96 -4.50
N LEU A 80 -6.31 -9.85 -4.03
CA LEU A 80 -7.18 -10.99 -3.79
C LEU A 80 -7.47 -11.76 -5.09
N ALA A 81 -7.70 -11.03 -6.19
CA ALA A 81 -7.86 -11.63 -7.51
C ALA A 81 -6.59 -12.36 -7.98
N LEU A 82 -5.41 -11.73 -7.81
CA LEU A 82 -4.13 -12.36 -8.15
C LEU A 82 -3.86 -13.62 -7.33
N ALA A 83 -4.29 -13.64 -6.08
CA ALA A 83 -4.16 -14.79 -5.20
C ALA A 83 -5.21 -15.89 -5.45
N GLY A 84 -6.14 -15.70 -6.40
CA GLY A 84 -7.24 -16.64 -6.67
C GLY A 84 -8.26 -16.73 -5.53
N LEU A 85 -8.31 -15.74 -4.64
CA LEU A 85 -9.19 -15.74 -3.46
C LEU A 85 -10.65 -15.35 -3.78
N TYR A 86 -10.93 -15.02 -5.04
CA TYR A 86 -12.29 -14.85 -5.56
C TYR A 86 -12.82 -16.09 -6.28
N ASP A 87 -11.96 -17.09 -6.49
CA ASP A 87 -12.31 -18.32 -7.17
C ASP A 87 -12.64 -19.42 -6.15
N GLU A 88 -13.25 -20.51 -6.63
CA GLU A 88 -13.54 -21.70 -5.82
C GLU A 88 -12.29 -22.15 -5.04
N PRO A 89 -12.39 -22.47 -3.72
CA PRO A 89 -13.60 -22.65 -2.90
C PRO A 89 -14.02 -21.41 -2.09
N PHE A 90 -13.50 -20.23 -2.42
CA PHE A 90 -13.70 -19.03 -1.62
C PHE A 90 -14.92 -18.23 -2.10
N TYR A 91 -15.67 -17.69 -1.14
CA TYR A 91 -16.82 -16.82 -1.41
C TYR A 91 -16.66 -15.50 -0.67
N LEU A 92 -17.00 -14.41 -1.36
CA LEU A 92 -17.02 -13.09 -0.76
C LEU A 92 -18.22 -12.94 0.17
N THR A 93 -17.97 -12.50 1.39
CA THR A 93 -18.99 -12.06 2.33
C THR A 93 -18.78 -10.60 2.69
N THR A 94 -19.85 -9.92 3.08
CA THR A 94 -19.76 -8.62 3.73
C THR A 94 -19.22 -8.79 5.14
N GLU A 95 -18.68 -7.71 5.70
CA GLU A 95 -18.29 -7.65 7.11
C GLU A 95 -19.45 -8.10 8.00
N ALA A 96 -19.15 -8.89 9.03
CA ALA A 96 -20.15 -9.27 10.01
C ALA A 96 -20.58 -8.02 10.78
N SER A 97 -21.88 -7.71 10.77
CA SER A 97 -22.40 -6.64 11.62
C SER A 97 -22.07 -6.95 13.08
N VAL A 98 -21.27 -6.09 13.70
CA VAL A 98 -21.07 -6.11 15.15
C VAL A 98 -22.18 -5.26 15.74
N GLU A 99 -23.13 -5.91 16.40
CA GLU A 99 -24.20 -5.28 17.19
C GLU A 99 -23.67 -4.76 18.53
#